data_AF-A0A1C2DXU9-F1
#
_entry.id   AF-A0A1C2DXU9-F1
#
_cell.length_a   1.000
_cell.length_b   1.000
_cell.length_c   1.000
_cell.angle_alpha   90.00
_cell.angle_beta   90.00
_cell.angle_gamma   90.00
#
_symmetry.space_group_name_H-M   'P 1'
#
loop_
_entity.id
_entity.type
_entity.pdbx_description
1 polymer ?
#
loop_
_entity_poly.entity_id
_entity_poly.type
_entity_poly.pdbx_seq_one_letter_code
_entity_poly.pdbx_strand_id
1 'polypeptide(L)' 'MKAQATRTNVTTYSAKVPDGEITEALCKVLADQHGFDLDDASVRYRGYLTSEDTSTGFKHSWQIEVTVDHSKEVVL' A
#
# COMPACT_ATOMS: atom_id res chain seq x y z
N MET A 1 -28.14 -23.25 -20.94
CA MET A 1 -26.95 -23.87 -21.60
C MET A 1 -26.00 -24.32 -20.50
N LYS A 2 -25.56 -25.58 -20.51
CA LYS A 2 -24.69 -26.12 -19.46
C LYS A 2 -23.25 -25.68 -19.71
N ALA A 3 -22.64 -24.99 -18.75
CA ALA A 3 -21.22 -24.64 -18.81
C ALA A 3 -20.38 -25.91 -18.62
N GLN A 4 -19.50 -26.18 -19.57
CA GLN A 4 -18.52 -27.26 -19.52
C GLN A 4 -17.36 -26.80 -18.63
N ALA A 5 -17.21 -27.40 -17.45
CA ALA A 5 -16.20 -27.03 -16.48
C ALA A 5 -14.84 -27.66 -16.85
N THR A 6 -13.82 -26.82 -17.10
CA THR A 6 -12.42 -27.26 -17.15
C THR A 6 -11.89 -27.26 -15.72
N ARG A 7 -11.60 -28.45 -15.17
CA ARG A 7 -10.99 -28.61 -13.84
C ARG A 7 -9.54 -28.11 -13.87
N THR A 8 -9.28 -26.94 -13.32
CA THR A 8 -7.93 -26.52 -12.89
C THR A 8 -7.85 -26.68 -11.36
N ASN A 9 -6.76 -27.28 -10.84
CA ASN A 9 -6.50 -27.47 -9.40
C ASN A 9 -6.15 -26.14 -8.68
N VAL A 10 -6.76 -25.03 -9.08
CA VAL A 10 -6.39 -23.69 -8.64
C VAL A 10 -7.60 -23.04 -8.00
N THR A 11 -7.41 -22.51 -6.78
CA THR A 11 -8.38 -21.66 -6.10
C THR A 11 -7.85 -20.24 -6.12
N THR A 12 -8.66 -19.31 -6.62
CA THR A 12 -8.33 -17.88 -6.64
C THR A 12 -9.16 -17.17 -5.57
N TYR A 13 -8.49 -16.42 -4.70
CA TYR A 13 -9.12 -15.51 -3.74
C TYR A 13 -9.05 -14.09 -4.29
N SER A 14 -10.13 -13.32 -4.16
CA SER A 14 -10.17 -11.91 -4.55
C SER A 14 -10.93 -11.10 -3.52
N ALA A 15 -10.49 -9.85 -3.31
CA ALA A 15 -11.12 -8.88 -2.43
C ALA A 15 -11.00 -7.48 -3.04
N LYS A 16 -11.91 -6.58 -2.65
CA LYS A 16 -11.78 -5.15 -2.90
C LYS A 16 -11.30 -4.52 -1.59
N VAL A 17 -10.24 -3.73 -1.68
CA VAL A 17 -9.61 -3.12 -0.51
C VAL A 17 -9.74 -1.60 -0.66
N PRO A 18 -10.22 -0.88 0.37
CA PRO A 18 -10.21 0.58 0.37
C PRO A 18 -8.79 1.16 0.30
N ASP A 19 -8.63 2.28 -0.38
CA ASP A 19 -7.37 3.02 -0.55
C ASP A 19 -6.62 3.27 0.78
N GLY A 20 -7.36 3.55 1.85
CA GLY A 20 -6.81 3.74 3.19
C GLY A 20 -6.12 2.49 3.74
N GLU A 21 -6.76 1.32 3.61
CA GLU A 21 -6.20 0.04 4.05
C GLU A 21 -4.97 -0.36 3.21
N ILE A 22 -4.97 -0.08 1.90
CA ILE A 22 -3.80 -0.29 1.03
C ILE A 22 -2.63 0.57 1.53
N THR A 23 -2.90 1.84 1.80
CA THR A 23 -1.89 2.80 2.24
C THR A 23 -1.30 2.41 3.60
N GLU A 24 -2.14 2.09 4.58
CA GLU A 24 -1.71 1.68 5.92
C GLU A 24 -0.84 0.42 5.85
N ALA A 25 -1.27 -0.61 5.10
CA ALA A 25 -0.52 -1.84 4.96
C ALA A 25 0.88 -1.62 4.37
N LEU A 26 1.00 -0.77 3.35
CA LEU A 26 2.29 -0.46 2.73
C LEU A 26 3.16 0.44 3.62
N CYS A 27 2.57 1.40 4.33
CA CYS A 27 3.30 2.24 5.28
C CYS A 27 3.86 1.43 6.44
N LYS A 28 3.16 0.36 6.86
CA LYS A 28 3.64 -0.55 7.91
C LYS A 28 4.92 -1.28 7.49
N VAL A 29 5.02 -1.67 6.21
CA VAL A 29 6.24 -2.27 5.67
C VAL A 29 7.41 -1.27 5.73
N LEU A 30 7.18 0.01 5.42
CA LEU A 30 8.23 1.04 5.56
C LEU A 30 8.59 1.29 7.02
N ALA A 31 7.61 1.32 7.92
CA ALA A 31 7.81 1.48 9.35
C ALA A 31 8.74 0.39 9.91
N ASP A 32 8.46 -0.88 9.58
CA ASP A 32 9.27 -2.03 9.99
C ASP A 32 10.70 -1.95 9.40
N GLN A 33 10.86 -1.44 8.18
CA GLN A 33 12.17 -1.30 7.52
C GLN A 33 13.04 -0.18 8.10
N HIS A 34 12.41 0.91 8.56
CA HIS A 34 13.10 2.13 8.98
C HIS A 34 13.03 2.40 10.49
N GLY A 35 12.30 1.59 11.26
CA GLY A 35 12.28 1.65 12.72
C GLY A 35 11.50 2.84 13.30
N PHE A 36 10.43 3.27 12.64
CA PHE A 36 9.50 4.28 13.19
C PHE A 36 8.14 3.65 13.48
N ASP A 37 7.36 4.27 14.36
CA ASP A 37 6.00 3.84 14.70
C ASP A 37 4.98 4.66 13.92
N LEU A 38 4.04 4.01 13.24
CA LEU A 38 2.97 4.70 12.50
C LEU A 38 1.97 5.41 13.41
N ASP A 39 1.82 4.92 14.65
CA ASP A 39 0.92 5.50 15.64
C ASP A 39 1.56 6.71 16.35
N ASP A 40 2.83 6.99 16.10
CA ASP A 40 3.52 8.15 16.67
C ASP A 40 2.97 9.46 16.07
N ALA A 41 2.65 10.43 16.93
CA ALA A 41 2.10 11.72 16.52
C ALA A 41 3.06 12.58 15.65
N SER A 42 4.34 12.22 15.58
CA SER A 42 5.34 12.79 14.67
C SER A 42 5.29 12.20 13.26
N VAL A 43 4.57 11.10 13.05
CA VAL A 43 4.48 10.40 11.78
C VAL A 43 3.21 10.82 11.03
N ARG A 44 3.37 11.17 9.76
CA ARG A 44 2.27 11.45 8.85
C ARG A 44 2.52 10.69 7.57
N TYR A 45 1.48 10.09 7.02
CA TYR A 45 1.59 9.34 5.78
C TYR A 45 0.41 9.58 4.86
N ARG A 46 0.66 9.38 3.57
CA ARG A 46 -0.38 9.42 2.52
C ARG A 46 -0.05 8.40 1.44
N GLY A 47 -1.08 7.95 0.76
CA GLY A 47 -0.96 7.06 -0.39
C GLY A 47 -1.93 7.47 -1.49
N TYR A 48 -1.55 7.21 -2.73
CA TYR A 48 -2.36 7.51 -3.89
C TYR A 48 -2.01 6.60 -5.06
N LEU A 49 -3.03 6.29 -5.87
CA LEU A 49 -2.84 5.59 -7.14
C LEU A 49 -2.25 6.55 -8.17
N THR A 50 -1.14 6.18 -8.75
CA THR A 50 -0.59 6.83 -9.94
C THR A 50 -0.79 5.94 -11.16
N SER A 51 -0.97 6.59 -12.30
CA SER A 51 -0.96 5.95 -13.61
C SER A 51 -0.01 6.70 -14.52
N GLU A 52 0.93 5.98 -15.10
CA GLU A 52 1.88 6.51 -16.07
C GLU A 52 1.53 5.95 -17.45
N ASP A 53 1.42 6.83 -18.45
CA ASP A 53 1.26 6.43 -19.85
C ASP A 53 2.63 6.02 -20.41
N THR A 54 2.71 4.82 -20.97
CA THR A 54 3.93 4.25 -21.55
C THR A 54 3.68 3.89 -23.01
N SER A 55 4.74 3.69 -23.79
CA SER A 55 4.62 3.29 -25.20
C SER A 55 3.88 1.95 -25.41
N THR A 56 3.68 1.16 -24.35
CA THR A 56 2.98 -0.13 -24.35
C THR A 56 1.65 -0.12 -23.58
N GLY A 57 1.19 1.03 -23.10
CA GLY A 57 -0.07 1.17 -22.34
C GLY A 57 0.12 1.82 -20.97
N PHE A 58 -0.89 1.71 -20.11
CA PHE A 58 -0.85 2.32 -18.78
C PHE A 58 -0.17 1.41 -17.75
N LYS A 59 0.77 1.97 -16.99
CA LYS A 59 1.31 1.35 -15.79
C LYS A 59 0.67 1.99 -14.57
N HIS A 60 0.04 1.17 -13.74
CA HIS A 60 -0.51 1.60 -12.46
C HIS A 60 0.46 1.28 -11.33
N SER A 61 0.64 2.22 -10.42
CA SER A 61 1.40 2.02 -9.18
C SER A 61 0.73 2.70 -8.01
N TRP A 62 0.79 2.08 -6.84
CA TRP A 62 0.43 2.75 -5.59
C TRP A 62 1.68 3.42 -5.03
N GLN A 63 1.64 4.74 -4.87
CA GLN A 63 2.73 5.49 -4.24
C GLN A 63 2.36 5.80 -2.80
N ILE A 64 3.30 5.60 -1.88
CA ILE A 64 3.18 6.03 -0.48
C ILE A 64 4.30 7.00 -0.11
N GLU A 65 3.99 7.91 0.79
CA GLU A 65 4.93 8.86 1.35
C GLU A 65 4.73 8.90 2.87
N VAL A 66 5.82 8.75 3.61
CA VAL A 66 5.84 8.84 5.08
C VAL A 66 6.82 9.93 5.48
N THR A 67 6.36 10.85 6.32
CA THR A 67 7.17 11.93 6.90
C THR A 67 7.23 11.72 8.41
N VAL A 68 8.45 11.64 8.95
CA VAL A 68 8.71 11.51 10.39
C VAL A 68 9.34 12.82 10.89
N ASP A 69 8.70 13.46 11.87
CA ASP A 69 9.18 14.69 12.48
C ASP A 69 10.04 14.41 13.72
N HIS A 70 11.36 14.37 13.52
CA HIS A 70 12.34 14.13 14.60
C HIS A 70 12.62 15.37 15.47
N SER A 71 12.00 16.53 15.20
CA SER A 71 12.25 17.75 15.98
C SER A 71 11.69 17.70 17.41
N LYS A 72 10.91 16.66 17.73
CA LYS A 72 10.31 16.42 19.05
C LYS A 72 11.13 15.51 19.97
N GLU A 73 12.38 15.19 19.63
CA GLU A 73 13.26 14.49 20.56
C GLU A 73 13.38 15.30 21.87
N VAL A 74 12.97 14.65 22.95
CA VAL A 74 12.73 15.22 24.27
C VAL A 74 14.00 15.86 24.81
N VAL A 75 13.90 17.15 25.15
CA VAL A 75 14.81 17.82 26.09
C VAL A 75 14.76 17.05 27.41
N LEU A 76 15.84 16.33 27.73
CA LEU A 76 16.06 15.65 29.01
C LEU A 76 16.04 16.63 30.20
#